data_AF-A0A956RVV6-F1
#
_entry.id   AF-A0A956RVV6-F1
#
_cell.length_a   1.000
_cell.length_b   1.000
_cell.length_c   1.000
_cell.angle_alpha   90.00
_cell.angle_beta   90.00
_cell.angle_gamma   90.00
#
_symmetry.space_group_name_H-M   'P 1'
#
loop_
_entity.id
_entity.type
_entity.pdbx_description
1 polymer ?
#
loop_
_entity_poly.entity_id
_entity_poly.type
_entity_poly.pdbx_seq_one_letter_code
_entity_poly.pdbx_strand_id
1 'polypeptide(L)'
;FKSTGPGGQHKNKTESAVRLQHLPTGLMVTAVESRSQSKNKKVAWERLKLKLEKEFKPKTPRVPTKLPGRVREYRLKMKKKRSQLKIQRKKPDRNDQAFCVVRS
;
A
#
# COMPACT_ATOMS: atom_id res chain seq x y z
N PHE A 1 -19.58 -31.67 -10.98
CA PHE A 1 -20.43 -30.47 -11.16
C PHE A 1 -20.36 -30.03 -12.60
N LYS A 2 -21.45 -29.44 -13.11
CA LYS A 2 -21.53 -28.99 -14.50
C LYS A 2 -20.99 -27.58 -14.64
N SER A 3 -20.33 -27.29 -15.75
CA SER A 3 -19.86 -25.94 -16.06
C SER A 3 -21.05 -25.04 -16.34
N THR A 4 -21.23 -23.99 -15.57
CA THR A 4 -22.29 -22.99 -15.82
C THR A 4 -21.90 -22.09 -17.01
N GLY A 5 -22.84 -21.84 -17.92
CA GLY A 5 -22.70 -20.87 -19.01
C GLY A 5 -23.13 -21.42 -20.38
N PRO A 6 -23.37 -20.55 -21.37
CA PRO A 6 -23.76 -20.97 -22.71
C PRO A 6 -22.72 -21.91 -23.30
N GLY A 7 -23.19 -22.98 -23.94
CA GLY A 7 -22.37 -23.95 -24.61
C GLY A 7 -23.20 -25.10 -25.17
N GLY A 8 -22.60 -25.86 -26.08
CA GLY A 8 -23.26 -26.99 -26.73
C GLY A 8 -23.55 -28.16 -25.78
N GLN A 9 -24.26 -29.15 -26.30
CA GLN A 9 -24.68 -30.36 -25.57
C GLN A 9 -23.51 -31.04 -24.84
N HIS A 10 -22.32 -31.06 -25.44
CA HIS A 10 -21.12 -31.66 -24.87
C HIS A 10 -20.70 -31.03 -23.53
N LYS A 11 -20.81 -29.71 -23.38
CA LYS A 11 -20.44 -28.97 -22.16
C LYS A 11 -21.46 -29.18 -21.03
N ASN A 12 -22.74 -29.30 -21.38
CA ASN A 12 -23.83 -29.45 -20.41
C ASN A 12 -24.00 -30.90 -19.93
N LYS A 13 -23.70 -31.89 -20.77
CA LYS A 13 -23.83 -33.31 -20.46
C LYS A 13 -22.60 -33.88 -19.74
N THR A 14 -21.40 -33.38 -20.06
CA THR A 14 -20.14 -33.94 -19.52
C THR A 14 -19.72 -33.23 -18.24
N GLU A 15 -19.44 -34.00 -17.18
CA GLU A 15 -18.98 -33.46 -15.90
C GLU A 15 -17.46 -33.23 -15.86
N SER A 16 -16.97 -32.34 -16.70
CA SER A 16 -15.52 -32.05 -16.80
C SER A 16 -14.98 -31.12 -15.71
N ALA A 17 -15.86 -30.37 -15.03
CA ALA A 17 -15.45 -29.32 -14.10
C ALA A 17 -14.98 -29.88 -12.74
N VAL A 18 -13.89 -29.31 -12.19
CA VAL A 18 -13.25 -29.77 -10.93
C VAL A 18 -13.20 -28.65 -9.87
N ARG A 19 -13.59 -28.98 -8.63
CA ARG A 19 -13.66 -28.09 -7.47
C ARG A 19 -12.89 -28.77 -6.37
N LEU A 20 -11.88 -28.09 -5.87
CA LEU A 20 -11.03 -28.58 -4.79
C LEU A 20 -11.16 -27.62 -3.62
N GLN A 21 -11.25 -28.19 -2.42
CA GLN A 21 -11.26 -27.46 -1.16
C GLN A 21 -10.06 -27.91 -0.34
N HIS A 22 -9.28 -26.95 0.15
CA HIS A 22 -8.28 -27.22 1.17
C HIS A 22 -8.97 -27.14 2.53
N LEU A 23 -9.16 -28.29 3.19
CA LEU A 23 -9.87 -28.35 4.48
C LEU A 23 -9.26 -27.44 5.57
N PRO A 24 -7.92 -27.37 5.76
CA PRO A 24 -7.35 -26.57 6.84
C PRO A 24 -7.59 -25.06 6.73
N THR A 25 -7.54 -24.50 5.51
CA THR A 25 -7.67 -23.05 5.29
C THR A 25 -9.05 -22.66 4.76
N GLY A 26 -9.91 -23.62 4.46
CA GLY A 26 -11.21 -23.39 3.82
C GLY A 26 -11.15 -22.84 2.38
N LEU A 27 -9.96 -22.77 1.77
CA LEU A 27 -9.80 -22.22 0.42
C LEU A 27 -10.41 -23.14 -0.63
N MET A 28 -11.29 -22.57 -1.45
CA MET A 28 -11.90 -23.26 -2.58
C MET A 28 -11.32 -22.76 -3.91
N VAL A 29 -11.11 -23.70 -4.84
CA VAL A 29 -10.65 -23.45 -6.20
C VAL A 29 -11.51 -24.22 -7.17
N THR A 30 -11.84 -23.60 -8.30
CA THR A 30 -12.57 -24.21 -9.41
C THR A 30 -11.74 -24.15 -10.69
N ALA A 31 -11.84 -25.19 -11.52
CA ALA A 31 -11.22 -25.27 -12.84
C ALA A 31 -12.24 -25.86 -13.84
N VAL A 32 -12.46 -25.13 -14.94
CA VAL A 32 -13.51 -25.41 -15.95
C VAL A 32 -12.98 -25.18 -17.38
N GLU A 33 -11.67 -25.07 -17.54
CA GLU A 33 -11.06 -24.52 -18.76
C GLU A 33 -11.00 -25.54 -19.90
N SER A 34 -10.81 -26.81 -19.57
CA SER A 34 -10.65 -27.88 -20.54
C SER A 34 -11.88 -28.79 -20.56
N ARG A 35 -12.10 -29.45 -21.70
CA ARG A 35 -13.06 -30.56 -21.83
C ARG A 35 -12.68 -31.81 -21.01
N SER A 36 -11.41 -31.95 -20.63
CA SER A 36 -10.88 -33.09 -19.89
C SER A 36 -10.82 -32.81 -18.39
N GLN A 37 -11.41 -33.71 -17.59
CA GLN A 37 -11.39 -33.64 -16.14
C GLN A 37 -9.97 -33.70 -15.55
N SER A 38 -9.09 -34.56 -16.11
CA SER A 38 -7.72 -34.71 -15.63
C SER A 38 -6.91 -33.41 -15.79
N LYS A 39 -7.07 -32.72 -16.91
CA LYS A 39 -6.46 -31.40 -17.14
C LYS A 39 -6.97 -30.38 -16.13
N ASN A 40 -8.29 -30.32 -15.91
CA ASN A 40 -8.87 -29.42 -14.92
C ASN A 40 -8.42 -29.74 -13.50
N LYS A 41 -8.20 -31.03 -13.16
CA LYS A 41 -7.66 -31.43 -11.85
C LYS A 41 -6.24 -30.91 -11.65
N LYS A 42 -5.36 -31.02 -12.65
CA LYS A 42 -3.99 -30.48 -12.59
C LYS A 42 -4.00 -28.96 -12.39
N VAL A 43 -4.79 -28.23 -13.19
CA VAL A 43 -4.94 -26.78 -13.08
C VAL A 43 -5.49 -26.37 -11.70
N ALA A 44 -6.47 -27.11 -11.17
CA ALA A 44 -7.04 -26.83 -9.86
C ALA A 44 -5.99 -26.96 -8.74
N TRP A 45 -5.09 -27.95 -8.83
CA TRP A 45 -3.97 -28.11 -7.90
C TRP A 45 -2.96 -26.96 -7.98
N GLU A 46 -2.55 -26.58 -9.19
CA GLU A 46 -1.62 -25.45 -9.40
C GLU A 46 -2.17 -24.15 -8.81
N ARG A 47 -3.46 -23.86 -9.08
CA ARG A 47 -4.16 -22.70 -8.52
C ARG A 47 -4.26 -22.75 -6.99
N LEU A 48 -4.53 -23.93 -6.43
CA LEU A 48 -4.62 -24.09 -4.98
C LEU A 48 -3.27 -23.83 -4.33
N LYS A 49 -2.19 -24.36 -4.89
CA LYS A 49 -0.81 -24.11 -4.44
C LYS A 49 -0.48 -22.61 -4.48
N LEU A 50 -0.75 -21.93 -5.59
CA LEU A 50 -0.51 -20.49 -5.73
C LEU A 50 -1.31 -19.66 -4.71
N LYS A 51 -2.58 -20.01 -4.45
CA LYS A 51 -3.39 -19.35 -3.42
C LYS A 51 -2.80 -19.56 -2.02
N LEU A 52 -2.45 -20.80 -1.68
CA LEU A 52 -1.84 -21.12 -0.38
C LEU A 52 -0.53 -20.34 -0.19
N GLU A 53 0.34 -20.36 -1.19
CA GLU A 53 1.58 -19.57 -1.16
C GLU A 53 1.32 -18.08 -0.95
N LYS A 54 0.27 -17.52 -1.55
CA LYS A 54 -0.08 -16.11 -1.37
C LYS A 54 -0.58 -15.80 0.03
N GLU A 55 -1.38 -16.69 0.63
CA GLU A 55 -1.91 -16.51 1.98
C GLU A 55 -0.83 -16.64 3.06
N PHE A 56 0.08 -17.61 2.91
CA PHE A 56 1.17 -17.83 3.88
C PHE A 56 2.36 -16.89 3.71
N LYS A 57 2.42 -16.12 2.60
CA LYS A 57 3.45 -15.09 2.43
C LYS A 57 3.20 -13.95 3.43
N PRO A 58 4.15 -13.63 4.32
CA PRO A 58 3.97 -12.52 5.26
C PRO A 58 3.79 -11.22 4.48
N LYS A 59 2.77 -10.43 4.85
CA LYS A 59 2.58 -9.10 4.28
C LYS A 59 3.76 -8.23 4.71
N THR A 60 4.43 -7.62 3.74
CA THR A 60 5.49 -6.66 4.05
C THR A 60 4.87 -5.47 4.80
N PRO A 61 5.39 -5.11 5.99
CA PRO A 61 4.87 -3.98 6.72
C PRO A 61 5.11 -2.71 5.92
N ARG A 62 4.14 -1.79 5.94
CA ARG A 62 4.31 -0.47 5.34
C ARG A 62 5.38 0.30 6.11
N VAL A 63 6.49 0.61 5.46
CA VAL A 63 7.49 1.53 6.02
C VAL A 63 6.94 2.96 5.91
N PRO A 64 6.89 3.75 7.00
CA PRO A 64 6.45 5.14 6.93
C PRO A 64 7.41 5.95 6.05
N THR A 65 6.85 6.82 5.21
CA THR A 65 7.66 7.72 4.39
C THR A 65 8.34 8.76 5.27
N LYS A 66 9.65 8.94 5.10
CA LYS A 66 10.38 10.04 5.74
C LYS A 66 9.83 11.37 5.24
N LEU A 67 9.90 12.40 6.08
CA LEU A 67 9.49 13.75 5.69
C LEU A 67 10.34 14.22 4.49
N PRO A 68 9.74 14.77 3.42
CA PRO A 68 10.47 15.21 2.25
C PRO A 68 11.39 16.40 2.58
N GLY A 69 12.55 16.47 1.90
CA GLY A 69 13.59 17.49 2.13
C GLY A 69 13.07 18.92 2.12
N ARG A 70 12.17 19.24 1.18
CA ARG A 70 11.51 20.57 1.08
C ARG A 70 10.85 21.03 2.39
N VAL A 71 10.24 20.12 3.15
CA VAL A 71 9.54 20.47 4.40
C VAL A 71 10.55 20.67 5.53
N ARG A 72 11.66 19.94 5.52
CA ARG A 72 12.79 20.15 6.44
C ARG A 72 13.41 21.53 6.22
N GLU A 73 13.65 21.89 4.96
CA GLU A 73 14.17 23.21 4.57
C GLU A 73 13.23 24.34 4.98
N TYR A 74 11.93 24.17 4.75
CA TYR A 74 10.91 25.13 5.19
C TYR A 74 10.96 25.34 6.72
N ARG A 75 11.05 24.28 7.53
CA ARG A 75 11.19 24.40 9.00
C ARG A 75 12.45 25.15 9.40
N LEU A 76 13.59 24.85 8.76
CA LEU A 76 14.86 25.54 9.03
C LEU A 76 14.76 27.03 8.69
N LYS A 77 14.15 27.37 7.55
CA LYS A 77 13.91 28.76 7.12
C LYS A 77 13.04 29.50 8.14
N MET A 78 11.96 28.88 8.60
CA MET A 78 11.08 29.46 9.62
C MET A 78 11.79 29.66 10.96
N LYS A 79 12.62 28.70 11.39
CA LYS A 79 13.44 28.81 12.62
C LYS A 79 14.43 29.98 12.52
N LYS A 80 15.10 30.15 11.37
CA LYS A 80 16.00 31.29 11.11
C LYS A 80 15.24 32.63 11.16
N LYS A 81 14.10 32.73 10.47
CA LYS A 81 13.27 33.96 10.46
C LYS A 81 12.80 34.34 11.86
N ARG A 82 12.37 33.36 12.67
CA ARG A 82 11.97 33.57 14.07
C ARG A 82 13.14 34.06 14.92
N SER A 83 14.34 33.50 14.73
CA SER A 83 15.56 33.94 15.43
C SER A 83 15.87 35.41 15.11
N GLN A 84 15.86 35.77 13.83
CA GLN A 84 16.08 37.15 13.38
C GLN A 84 15.06 38.12 13.99
N LEU A 85 13.77 37.75 13.99
CA LEU A 85 12.73 38.54 14.64
C LEU A 85 12.96 38.73 16.14
N LYS A 86 13.49 37.72 16.85
CA LYS A 86 13.84 37.86 18.28
C LYS A 86 14.99 38.83 18.50
N ILE A 87 16.01 38.78 17.63
CA ILE A 87 17.15 39.71 17.68
C ILE A 87 16.66 41.15 17.43
N GLN A 88 15.85 41.35 16.38
CA GLN A 88 15.29 42.66 16.03
C GLN A 88 14.36 43.23 17.11
N ARG A 89 13.63 42.37 17.83
CA ARG A 89 12.76 42.78 18.93
C ARG A 89 13.49 42.96 20.25
N LYS A 90 14.75 42.54 20.35
CA LYS A 90 15.54 42.72 21.58
C LYS A 90 15.75 44.22 21.75
N LYS A 91 15.39 44.77 22.93
CA LYS A 91 15.64 46.19 23.20
C LYS A 91 17.16 46.44 23.09
N PRO A 92 17.58 47.54 22.43
CA PRO A 92 18.99 47.92 22.40
C PRO A 92 19.49 48.15 23.83
N ASP A 93 20.75 47.81 24.08
CA ASP A 93 21.36 48.01 25.40
C ASP A 93 21.38 49.50 25.75
N ARG A 94 21.32 49.81 27.06
CA ARG A 94 21.21 51.20 27.55
C ARG A 94 22.36 52.11 27.09
N ASN A 95 23.53 51.56 26.76
CA ASN A 95 24.67 52.33 26.26
C ASN A 95 24.53 52.77 24.79
N ASP A 96 23.60 52.20 24.02
CA ASP A 96 23.36 52.57 22.61
C ASP A 96 22.27 53.66 22.46
N GLN A 97 21.68 54.15 23.56
CA GLN A 97 20.57 55.12 23.55
C GLN A 97 21.02 56.60 23.48
N ALA A 98 22.32 56.88 23.42
CA ALA A 98 22.88 58.23 23.62
C ALA A 98 22.75 59.21 22.43
N PHE A 99 22.04 58.86 21.33
CA PHE A 99 22.02 59.69 20.11
C PHE A 99 20.63 60.18 19.63
N CYS A 100 19.55 59.99 20.38
CA CYS A 100 18.23 60.52 20.02
C CYS A 100 17.71 61.59 21.00
N VAL A 101 18.42 62.71 21.13
CA VAL A 101 17.83 63.98 21.60
C VAL A 101 18.38 65.12 20.74
N VAL A 102 17.83 65.32 19.55
CA VAL A 102 17.80 66.64 18.89
C VAL A 102 16.46 66.75 18.15
N ARG A 103 15.49 67.40 18.78
CA ARG A 103 14.43 68.13 18.08
C ARG A 103 14.35 69.49 18.75
N SER A 104 14.52 70.50 17.91
CA SER A 104 14.57 71.94 18.15
C SER A 104 13.38 72.48 18.92
#